data_AF-A0A7C4ZFR5-F1
#
_entry.id   AF-A0A7C4ZFR5-F1
#
_cell.length_a   1.000
_cell.length_b   1.000
_cell.length_c   1.000
_cell.angle_alpha   90.00
_cell.angle_beta   90.00
_cell.angle_gamma   90.00
#
_symmetry.space_group_name_H-M   'P 1'
#
loop_
_entity.id
_entity.type
_entity.pdbx_description
1 polymer ?
#
loop_
_entity_poly.entity_id
_entity_poly.type
_entity_poly.pdbx_seq_one_letter_code
_entity_poly.pdbx_strand_id
1 'polypeptide(L)'
;MSKELPKEMLPIFVRGGGGVVLKPLLQALFEQLYCFGFRDFCFVVGRGKRSVEDHFTPDWDFVRRLNDRGKSGLAGELGRFYRMVEDSRIAF
;
A
#
# COMPACT_ATOMS: atom_id res chain seq x y z
N MET A 1 -26.27 2.52 -3.68
CA MET A 1 -25.39 1.38 -3.35
C MET A 1 -24.16 1.92 -2.65
N SER A 2 -24.12 1.85 -1.32
CA SER A 2 -22.90 2.15 -0.57
C SER A 2 -21.79 1.26 -1.11
N LYS A 3 -20.77 1.86 -1.71
CA LYS A 3 -19.62 1.17 -2.27
C LYS A 3 -18.84 0.66 -1.05
N GLU A 4 -19.17 -0.54 -0.59
CA GLU A 4 -18.53 -1.15 0.58
C GLU A 4 -17.03 -1.16 0.34
N LEU A 5 -16.29 -0.37 1.12
CA LEU A 5 -14.84 -0.44 1.13
C LEU A 5 -14.50 -1.89 1.48
N PRO A 6 -13.74 -2.62 0.64
CA PRO A 6 -13.39 -4.00 0.94
C PRO A 6 -12.77 -4.08 2.34
N LYS A 7 -13.14 -5.07 3.15
CA LYS A 7 -12.65 -5.20 4.54
C LYS A 7 -11.12 -5.25 4.60
N GLU A 8 -10.50 -5.74 3.53
CA GLU A 8 -9.05 -5.79 3.33
C GLU A 8 -8.39 -4.41 3.22
N MET A 9 -9.17 -3.39 2.81
CA MET A 9 -8.74 -2.01 2.67
C MET A 9 -9.09 -1.13 3.88
N LEU A 10 -9.63 -1.72 4.96
CA LEU A 10 -9.92 -0.98 6.18
C LEU A 10 -8.62 -0.44 6.79
N PRO A 11 -8.61 0.85 7.20
CA PRO A 11 -7.42 1.45 7.79
C PRO A 11 -7.21 0.93 9.20
N ILE A 12 -5.98 0.51 9.50
CA ILE A 12 -5.52 0.13 10.83
C ILE A 12 -4.39 1.06 11.27
N PHE A 13 -4.25 1.24 12.59
CA PHE A 13 -3.16 2.01 13.17
C PHE A 13 -1.87 1.20 13.15
N VAL A 14 -0.84 1.73 12.53
CA VAL A 14 0.49 1.12 12.43
C VAL A 14 1.54 2.13 12.89
N ARG A 15 2.63 1.65 13.49
CA ARG A 15 3.79 2.51 13.77
C ARG A 15 4.59 2.73 12.49
N GLY A 16 4.56 3.95 11.98
CA GLY A 16 5.40 4.42 10.88
C GLY A 16 6.70 5.06 11.38
N GLY A 17 7.47 5.64 10.44
CA GLY A 17 8.76 6.27 10.75
C GLY A 17 8.66 7.57 11.54
N GLY A 18 7.51 8.26 11.47
CA GLY A 18 7.26 9.55 12.13
C GLY A 18 6.18 9.50 13.22
N GLY A 19 5.69 8.32 13.60
CA GLY A 19 4.60 8.17 14.57
C GLY A 19 3.55 7.15 14.14
N VAL A 20 2.35 7.23 14.73
CA VAL A 20 1.23 6.38 14.36
C VAL A 20 0.62 6.87 13.04
N VAL A 21 0.49 5.97 12.07
CA VAL A 21 -0.11 6.23 10.76
C VAL A 21 -1.23 5.23 10.49
N LEU A 22 -2.14 5.60 9.59
CA LEU A 22 -3.18 4.68 9.11
C LEU A 22 -2.72 4.03 7.82
N LYS A 23 -2.82 2.71 7.75
CA LYS A 23 -2.56 1.93 6.53
C LYS A 23 -3.70 0.94 6.31
N PRO A 24 -4.05 0.61 5.06
CA PRO A 24 -4.91 -0.54 4.77
C PRO A 24 -4.38 -1.81 5.45
N LEU A 25 -5.27 -2.64 5.99
CA LEU A 25 -4.90 -3.93 6.60
C LEU A 25 -4.04 -4.77 5.65
N LEU A 26 -4.43 -4.82 4.37
CA LEU A 26 -3.72 -5.58 3.35
C LEU A 26 -2.30 -5.04 3.07
N GLN A 27 -2.12 -3.71 3.11
CA GLN A 27 -0.80 -3.09 3.00
C GLN A 27 0.11 -3.51 4.15
N ALA A 28 -0.40 -3.46 5.39
CA ALA A 28 0.38 -3.85 6.56
C ALA A 28 0.81 -5.32 6.50
N LEU A 29 -0.11 -6.22 6.10
CA LEU A 29 0.19 -7.63 5.92
C LEU A 29 1.25 -7.87 4.85
N PHE A 30 1.13 -7.20 3.70
CA PHE A 30 2.12 -7.26 2.62
C PHE A 30 3.50 -6.79 3.10
N GLU A 31 3.59 -5.62 3.74
CA GLU A 31 4.86 -5.08 4.25
C GLU A 31 5.52 -6.04 5.26
N GLN A 32 4.73 -6.68 6.13
CA GLN A 32 5.25 -7.67 7.10
C GLN A 32 5.80 -8.92 6.39
N LEU A 33 5.04 -9.50 5.46
CA LEU A 33 5.49 -10.66 4.69
C LEU A 33 6.72 -10.34 3.83
N TYR A 34 6.76 -9.18 3.20
CA TYR A 34 7.93 -8.71 2.47
C TYR A 34 9.18 -8.67 3.37
N CYS A 35 9.05 -8.14 4.60
CA CYS A 35 10.12 -8.10 5.59
C CYS A 35 10.56 -9.51 6.05
N PHE A 36 9.67 -10.51 6.01
CA PHE A 36 10.02 -11.92 6.24
C PHE A 36 10.68 -12.61 5.05
N GLY A 37 10.88 -11.91 3.93
CA GLY A 37 11.56 -12.43 2.74
C GLY A 37 10.64 -12.93 1.63
N PHE A 38 9.31 -12.82 1.78
CA PHE A 38 8.39 -13.15 0.70
C PHE A 38 8.50 -12.11 -0.43
N ARG A 39 8.48 -12.58 -1.68
CA ARG A 39 8.55 -11.73 -2.90
C ARG A 39 7.51 -12.05 -3.95
N ASP A 40 6.91 -13.24 -3.89
CA ASP A 40 5.85 -13.64 -4.81
C ASP A 40 4.51 -13.61 -4.07
N PHE A 41 3.56 -12.85 -4.58
CA PHE A 41 2.24 -12.63 -3.98
C PHE A 41 1.15 -12.90 -5.01
N CYS A 42 0.10 -13.59 -4.58
CA CYS A 42 -1.10 -13.85 -5.38
C CYS A 42 -2.33 -13.40 -4.60
N PHE A 43 -3.01 -12.36 -5.08
CA PHE A 43 -4.19 -11.79 -4.46
C PHE A 43 -5.44 -12.38 -5.08
N VAL A 44 -6.09 -13.33 -4.40
CA VAL A 44 -7.36 -13.89 -4.87
C VAL A 44 -8.49 -12.90 -4.56
N VAL A 45 -8.87 -12.09 -5.55
CA VAL A 45 -9.89 -11.04 -5.40
C VAL A 45 -11.17 -11.33 -6.18
N GLY A 46 -12.33 -10.97 -5.59
CA GLY A 46 -13.62 -11.09 -6.26
C GLY A 46 -13.78 -10.11 -7.43
N ARG A 47 -14.62 -10.47 -8.41
CA ARG A 47 -14.90 -9.66 -9.60
C ARG A 47 -15.26 -8.22 -9.22
N GLY A 48 -14.47 -7.25 -9.68
CA GLY A 48 -14.73 -5.82 -9.48
C GLY A 48 -14.00 -5.16 -8.29
N LYS A 49 -13.16 -5.87 -7.53
CA LYS A 49 -12.31 -5.29 -6.47
C LYS A 49 -11.06 -4.56 -7.01
N ARG A 50 -11.25 -3.64 -7.95
CA ARG A 50 -10.17 -2.81 -8.54
C ARG A 50 -9.36 -2.03 -7.51
N SER A 51 -9.95 -1.67 -6.37
CA SER A 51 -9.26 -0.90 -5.34
C SER A 51 -8.06 -1.62 -4.71
N VAL A 52 -8.00 -2.96 -4.77
CA VAL A 52 -6.81 -3.70 -4.32
C VAL A 52 -5.69 -3.53 -5.34
N GLU A 53 -5.96 -3.87 -6.60
CA GLU A 53 -5.01 -3.71 -7.71
C GLU A 53 -4.49 -2.27 -7.85
N ASP A 54 -5.41 -1.29 -7.80
CA ASP A 54 -5.07 0.15 -7.85
C ASP A 54 -4.14 0.55 -6.69
N HIS A 55 -4.33 -0.01 -5.49
CA HIS A 55 -3.51 0.31 -4.33
C HIS A 55 -2.09 -0.23 -4.44
N PHE A 56 -1.94 -1.40 -5.06
CA PHE A 56 -0.65 -2.05 -5.33
C PHE A 56 -0.04 -1.61 -6.68
N THR A 57 -0.56 -0.55 -7.30
CA THR A 57 0.03 0.06 -8.48
C THR A 57 0.73 1.37 -8.09
N PRO A 58 2.08 1.47 -8.21
CA PRO A 58 2.82 2.69 -7.88
C PRO A 58 2.42 3.92 -8.71
N ASP A 59 2.19 5.07 -8.06
CA ASP A 59 2.07 6.41 -8.67
C ASP A 59 3.19 7.33 -8.16
N TRP A 60 4.34 7.29 -8.82
CA TRP A 60 5.51 8.10 -8.45
C TRP A 60 5.28 9.61 -8.66
N ASP A 61 4.39 10.00 -9.56
CA ASP A 61 4.03 11.41 -9.73
C ASP A 61 3.31 11.93 -8.48
N PHE A 62 2.49 11.12 -7.82
CA PHE A 62 1.91 11.49 -6.53
C PHE A 62 2.96 11.64 -5.43
N VAL A 63 3.97 10.77 -5.38
CA VAL A 63 5.10 10.89 -4.44
C VAL A 63 5.84 12.21 -4.67
N ARG A 64 6.12 12.57 -5.92
CA ARG A 64 6.72 13.86 -6.28
C ARG A 64 5.85 15.03 -5.84
N ARG A 65 4.53 15.00 -6.12
CA ARG A 65 3.57 16.03 -5.68
C ARG A 65 3.55 16.19 -4.16
N LEU A 66 3.72 15.11 -3.39
CA LEU A 66 3.81 15.17 -1.93
C LEU A 66 5.08 15.88 -1.46
N ASN A 67 6.23 15.58 -2.09
CA ASN A 67 7.49 16.28 -1.81
C ASN A 67 7.40 17.78 -2.13
N ASP A 68 6.84 18.13 -3.29
CA ASP A 68 6.66 19.53 -3.71
C ASP A 68 5.76 20.31 -2.73
N ARG A 69 4.85 19.62 -2.03
CA ARG A 69 3.99 20.20 -0.98
C ARG A 69 4.61 20.17 0.42
N GLY A 70 5.89 19.83 0.54
CA GLY A 70 6.61 19.72 1.82
C GLY A 70 6.20 18.53 2.69
N LYS A 71 5.42 17.57 2.15
CA LYS A 71 4.98 16.36 2.87
C LYS A 71 5.99 15.21 2.73
N SER A 72 7.27 15.52 2.91
CA SER A 72 8.39 14.59 2.69
C SER A 72 8.32 13.33 3.54
N GLY A 73 7.79 13.42 4.77
CA GLY A 73 7.56 12.25 5.62
C GLY A 73 6.60 11.23 4.98
N LEU A 74 5.45 11.70 4.50
CA LEU A 74 4.46 10.86 3.81
C LEU A 74 4.97 10.35 2.46
N ALA A 75 5.66 11.20 1.70
CA ALA A 75 6.31 10.81 0.45
C ALA A 75 7.35 9.70 0.68
N GLY A 76 8.13 9.81 1.75
CA GLY A 76 9.10 8.80 2.15
C GLY A 76 8.45 7.48 2.57
N GLU A 77 7.34 7.51 3.30
CA GLU A 77 6.58 6.30 3.64
C GLU A 77 6.02 5.61 2.40
N LEU A 78 5.35 6.37 1.54
CA LEU A 78 4.73 5.85 0.32
C LEU A 78 5.79 5.32 -0.65
N GLY A 79 6.90 6.03 -0.81
CA GLY A 79 8.01 5.60 -1.66
C GLY A 79 8.72 4.34 -1.15
N ARG A 80 8.71 4.07 0.18
CA ARG A 80 9.17 2.78 0.70
C ARG A 80 8.22 1.65 0.31
N PHE A 81 6.92 1.87 0.47
CA PHE A 81 5.90 0.90 0.07
C PHE A 81 5.98 0.58 -1.43
N TYR A 82 6.03 1.58 -2.30
CA TYR A 82 6.14 1.38 -3.75
C TYR A 82 7.38 0.60 -4.17
N ARG A 83 8.53 0.85 -3.54
CA ARG A 83 9.73 0.04 -3.79
C ARG A 83 9.55 -1.43 -3.42
N MET A 84 8.83 -1.75 -2.35
CA MET A 84 8.53 -3.14 -1.98
C MET A 84 7.61 -3.79 -3.03
N VAL A 85 6.62 -3.04 -3.52
CA VAL A 85 5.71 -3.48 -4.58
C VAL A 85 6.47 -3.78 -5.87
N GLU A 86 7.35 -2.89 -6.31
CA GLU A 86 8.15 -3.06 -7.53
C GLU A 86 9.18 -4.19 -7.41
N ASP A 87 9.72 -4.45 -6.22
CA ASP A 87 10.63 -5.57 -5.94
C ASP A 87 9.90 -6.93 -5.82
N SER A 88 8.56 -6.92 -5.88
CA SER A 88 7.74 -8.13 -5.72
C SER A 88 7.09 -8.56 -7.02
N ARG A 89 6.87 -9.86 -7.21
CA ARG A 89 6.01 -10.40 -8.27
C ARG A 89 4.60 -10.50 -7.72
N ILE A 90 3.68 -9.74 -8.29
CA ILE A 90 2.30 -9.66 -7.82
C ILE A 90 1.34 -10.10 -8.93
N ALA A 91 0.48 -11.07 -8.61
CA ALA A 91 -0.65 -11.49 -9.42
C ALA A 91 -1.97 -11.18 -8.69
N PHE A 92 -3.03 -10.94 -9.45
CA PHE A 92 -4.40 -10.67 -8.97
C PHE A 92 -5.39 -11.64 -9.63
#